data_AF-A0A5P3VIJ9-F1
#
_entry.id   AF-A0A5P3VIJ9-F1
#
_cell.length_a   1.000
_cell.length_b   1.000
_cell.length_c   1.000
_cell.angle_alpha   90.00
_cell.angle_beta   90.00
_cell.angle_gamma   90.00
#
_symmetry.space_group_name_H-M   'P 1'
#
loop_
_entity.id
_entity.type
_entity.pdbx_description
1 polymer ?
#
loop_
_entity_poly.entity_id
_entity_poly.type
_entity_poly.pdbx_seq_one_letter_code
_entity_poly.pdbx_strand_id
1 'polypeptide(L)'
;MNPIPLPEAQALLARYVEAKDHNRPALIHEAFAPEATLTFSIDTDTISFPEKTEGAAAIAATLVADFARTFDRCRTYYVGDLSLAADGTTLTVPWLVLMRETAAHTLRAGKGVYRWGFARQPDGTYRIGSLHIHIARMDVVPDAGAAMLAALQAALPYPWLPSPALQAAVQARASADARLAFLEEFV
;
A
#
# COMPACT_ATOMS: atom_id res chain seq x y z
N MET A 1 -19.35 13.87 13.60
CA MET A 1 -17.97 14.15 13.12
C MET A 1 -18.07 14.64 11.69
N ASN A 2 -17.35 15.71 11.33
CA ASN A 2 -17.35 16.17 9.93
C ASN A 2 -16.59 15.16 9.06
N PRO A 3 -17.04 14.90 7.82
CA PRO A 3 -16.29 14.07 6.90
C PRO A 3 -14.94 14.71 6.56
N ILE A 4 -13.94 13.89 6.28
CA ILE A 4 -12.66 14.38 5.76
C ILE A 4 -12.84 14.80 4.29
N PRO A 5 -12.31 15.97 3.86
CA PRO A 5 -12.27 16.31 2.44
C PRO A 5 -11.37 15.35 1.67
N LEU A 6 -11.82 14.88 0.49
CA LEU A 6 -11.06 13.94 -0.34
C LEU A 6 -9.62 14.41 -0.65
N PRO A 7 -9.35 15.69 -0.98
CA PRO A 7 -7.97 16.14 -1.22
C PRO A 7 -7.07 16.00 0.02
N GLU A 8 -7.60 16.20 1.23
CA GLU A 8 -6.84 16.03 2.47
C GLU A 8 -6.55 14.55 2.74
N ALA A 9 -7.54 13.68 2.53
CA ALA A 9 -7.35 12.23 2.61
C ALA A 9 -6.29 11.76 1.60
N GLN A 10 -6.35 12.22 0.35
CA GLN A 10 -5.36 11.92 -0.69
C GLN A 10 -3.95 12.38 -0.30
N ALA A 11 -3.81 13.57 0.28
CA ALA A 11 -2.52 14.07 0.74
C ALA A 11 -1.92 13.19 1.84
N LEU A 12 -2.73 12.73 2.80
CA LEU A 12 -2.31 11.83 3.87
C LEU A 12 -1.92 10.44 3.34
N LEU A 13 -2.71 9.87 2.43
CA LEU A 13 -2.42 8.58 1.78
C LEU A 13 -1.13 8.64 0.95
N ALA A 14 -0.97 9.69 0.13
CA ALA A 14 0.25 9.90 -0.65
C ALA A 14 1.48 10.04 0.26
N ARG A 15 1.31 10.72 1.40
CA ARG A 15 2.38 10.86 2.40
C ARG A 15 2.79 9.53 3.02
N TYR A 16 1.83 8.68 3.35
CA TYR A 16 2.10 7.32 3.85
C TYR A 16 2.86 6.49 2.82
N VAL A 17 2.41 6.49 1.56
CA VAL A 17 3.09 5.74 0.49
C VAL A 17 4.52 6.26 0.28
N GLU A 18 4.71 7.58 0.24
CA GLU A 18 6.04 8.19 0.16
C GLU A 18 6.93 7.77 1.34
N ALA A 19 6.37 7.74 2.55
CA ALA A 19 7.09 7.29 3.74
C ALA A 19 7.57 5.84 3.58
N LYS A 20 6.63 4.93 3.28
CA LYS A 20 6.87 3.50 3.20
C LYS A 20 7.78 3.13 2.03
N ASP A 21 7.46 3.58 0.83
CA ASP A 21 8.10 3.09 -0.39
C ASP A 21 9.50 3.67 -0.58
N HIS A 22 9.79 4.83 0.02
CA HIS A 22 11.10 5.49 -0.04
C HIS A 22 11.87 5.46 1.29
N ASN A 23 11.45 4.64 2.25
CA ASN A 23 12.08 4.49 3.57
C ASN A 23 12.31 5.83 4.30
N ARG A 24 11.24 6.62 4.44
CA ARG A 24 11.24 7.93 5.12
C ARG A 24 10.34 7.90 6.37
N PRO A 25 10.78 7.27 7.47
CA PRO A 25 9.95 7.10 8.67
C PRO A 25 9.47 8.42 9.28
N ALA A 26 10.21 9.51 9.12
CA ALA A 26 9.81 10.84 9.58
C ALA A 26 8.44 11.28 9.02
N LEU A 27 8.12 10.91 7.77
CA LEU A 27 6.86 11.28 7.13
C LEU A 27 5.63 10.58 7.75
N ILE A 28 5.82 9.47 8.46
CA ILE A 28 4.73 8.83 9.23
C ILE A 28 4.29 9.74 10.38
N HIS A 29 5.23 10.43 11.04
CA HIS A 29 4.90 11.37 12.11
C HIS A 29 4.16 12.62 11.60
N GLU A 30 4.23 12.90 10.29
CA GLU A 30 3.49 13.97 9.64
C GLU A 30 2.10 13.53 9.14
N ALA A 31 1.89 12.23 8.90
CA ALA A 31 0.63 11.70 8.38
C ALA A 31 -0.27 11.10 9.48
N PHE A 32 0.31 10.39 10.45
CA PHE A 32 -0.42 9.69 11.50
C PHE A 32 -0.57 10.55 12.76
N ALA A 33 -1.65 10.31 13.50
CA ALA A 33 -1.80 10.83 14.86
C ALA A 33 -0.77 10.13 15.79
N PRO A 34 -0.27 10.81 16.84
CA PRO A 34 0.71 10.22 17.76
C PRO A 34 0.28 8.87 18.34
N GLU A 35 -1.01 8.73 18.63
CA GLU A 35 -1.69 7.57 19.21
C GLU A 35 -2.37 6.65 18.17
N ALA A 36 -2.05 6.81 16.89
CA ALA A 36 -2.70 6.05 15.83
C ALA A 36 -2.53 4.53 16.00
N THR A 37 -3.52 3.76 15.54
CA THR A 37 -3.50 2.30 15.62
C THR A 37 -3.35 1.67 14.25
N LEU A 38 -2.49 0.67 14.14
CA LEU A 38 -2.32 -0.20 12.98
C LEU A 38 -2.74 -1.62 13.34
N THR A 39 -3.54 -2.25 12.48
CA THR A 39 -3.93 -3.67 12.61
C THR A 39 -3.86 -4.38 11.27
N PHE A 40 -3.78 -5.70 11.31
CA PHE A 40 -3.68 -6.55 10.12
C PHE A 40 -4.74 -7.66 10.13
N SER A 41 -5.17 -8.07 8.95
CA SER A 41 -5.79 -9.37 8.69
C SER A 41 -5.09 -9.98 7.48
N ILE A 42 -4.66 -11.23 7.56
CA ILE A 42 -3.78 -11.85 6.56
C ILE A 42 -4.36 -13.22 6.20
N ASP A 43 -4.72 -13.39 4.93
CA ASP A 43 -5.30 -14.64 4.41
C ASP A 43 -4.22 -15.53 3.76
N THR A 44 -2.94 -15.26 4.05
CA THR A 44 -1.79 -15.92 3.44
C THR A 44 -0.66 -16.13 4.44
N ASP A 45 0.04 -17.26 4.34
CA ASP A 45 1.11 -17.63 5.27
C ASP A 45 2.50 -17.13 4.84
N THR A 46 2.58 -16.36 3.75
CA THR A 46 3.87 -15.96 3.13
C THR A 46 4.46 -14.67 3.68
N ILE A 47 3.74 -13.99 4.59
CA ILE A 47 4.16 -12.75 5.24
C ILE A 47 3.60 -12.70 6.65
N SER A 48 4.35 -12.11 7.58
CA SER A 48 3.94 -11.95 8.97
C SER A 48 4.07 -10.49 9.38
N PHE A 49 3.07 -10.01 10.10
CA PHE A 49 3.05 -8.72 10.77
C PHE A 49 2.53 -8.91 12.20
N PRO A 50 2.86 -8.00 13.14
CA PRO A 50 2.23 -8.02 14.45
C PRO A 50 0.71 -7.81 14.31
N GLU A 51 -0.08 -8.43 15.19
CA GLU A 51 -1.56 -8.30 15.16
C GLU A 51 -2.00 -6.83 15.31
N LYS A 52 -1.29 -6.08 16.15
CA LYS A 52 -1.55 -4.66 16.43
C LYS A 52 -0.23 -3.92 16.62
N THR A 53 -0.21 -2.66 16.21
CA THR A 53 0.86 -1.69 16.49
C THR A 53 0.22 -0.39 16.94
N GLU A 54 0.71 0.20 18.03
CA GLU A 54 0.16 1.42 18.62
C GLU A 54 1.18 2.55 18.60
N GLY A 55 0.73 3.70 18.12
CA GLY A 55 1.47 4.94 18.04
C GLY A 55 2.31 5.11 16.77
N ALA A 56 2.43 6.35 16.32
CA ALA A 56 3.09 6.69 15.05
C ALA A 56 4.55 6.21 14.99
N ALA A 57 5.28 6.21 16.11
CA ALA A 57 6.65 5.73 16.16
C ALA A 57 6.77 4.23 15.86
N ALA A 58 5.90 3.42 16.48
CA ALA A 58 5.89 1.98 16.23
C ALA A 58 5.39 1.66 14.82
N ILE A 59 4.41 2.43 14.31
CA ILE A 59 3.96 2.32 12.91
C ILE A 59 5.09 2.63 11.94
N ALA A 60 5.90 3.67 12.21
CA ALA A 60 7.06 4.01 11.37
C ALA A 60 8.13 2.92 11.38
N ALA A 61 8.37 2.27 12.53
CA ALA A 61 9.23 1.11 12.60
C ALA A 61 8.68 -0.04 11.74
N THR A 62 7.44 -0.48 12.01
CA THR A 62 6.82 -1.65 11.36
C THR A 62 6.65 -1.48 9.85
N LEU A 63 6.05 -0.38 9.39
CA LEU A 63 5.66 -0.20 7.98
C LEU A 63 6.75 0.42 7.12
N VAL A 64 7.80 1.01 7.70
CA VAL A 64 8.83 1.72 6.95
C VAL A 64 10.20 1.10 7.21
N ALA A 65 10.74 1.24 8.42
CA ALA A 65 12.13 0.85 8.69
C ALA A 65 12.33 -0.67 8.62
N ASP A 66 11.54 -1.45 9.35
CA ASP A 66 11.65 -2.91 9.40
C ASP A 66 11.23 -3.55 8.09
N PHE A 67 10.19 -2.99 7.45
CA PHE A 67 9.76 -3.38 6.12
C PHE A 67 10.90 -3.24 5.09
N ALA A 68 11.60 -2.10 5.09
CA ALA A 68 12.72 -1.81 4.18
C ALA A 68 13.97 -2.68 4.43
N ARG A 69 14.06 -3.40 5.56
CA ARG A 69 15.12 -4.40 5.79
C ARG A 69 14.92 -5.67 4.97
N THR A 70 13.67 -5.97 4.61
CA THR A 70 13.31 -7.20 3.90
C THR A 70 13.05 -6.93 2.42
N PHE A 71 12.38 -5.82 2.12
CA PHE A 71 11.94 -5.47 0.77
C PHE A 71 12.56 -4.17 0.27
N ASP A 72 12.96 -4.15 -1.00
CA ASP A 72 13.42 -2.95 -1.70
C ASP A 72 12.58 -2.69 -2.97
N ARG A 73 12.82 -1.56 -3.63
CA ARG A 73 12.14 -1.15 -4.87
C ARG A 73 10.62 -1.24 -4.76
N CYS A 74 10.08 -0.84 -3.61
CA CYS A 74 8.66 -0.97 -3.32
C CYS A 74 7.85 0.11 -4.05
N ARG A 75 6.69 -0.28 -4.60
CA ARG A 75 5.63 0.63 -5.02
C ARG A 75 4.26 0.09 -4.59
N THR A 76 3.55 0.86 -3.79
CA THR A 76 2.16 0.67 -3.40
C THR A 76 1.26 1.55 -4.25
N TYR A 77 0.22 0.93 -4.80
CA TYR A 77 -0.76 1.54 -5.68
C TYR A 77 -2.13 1.48 -5.01
N TYR A 78 -2.83 2.60 -4.98
CA TYR A 78 -4.24 2.67 -4.63
C TYR A 78 -5.06 2.41 -5.89
N VAL A 79 -5.83 1.32 -5.89
CA VAL A 79 -6.55 0.83 -7.07
C VAL A 79 -7.99 1.32 -7.06
N GLY A 80 -8.42 1.90 -8.18
CA GLY A 80 -9.79 2.36 -8.38
C GLY A 80 -9.99 3.86 -8.13
N ASP A 81 -11.24 4.26 -7.90
CA ASP A 81 -11.63 5.64 -7.67
C ASP A 81 -11.83 5.91 -6.17
N LEU A 82 -10.95 6.73 -5.59
CA LEU A 82 -11.02 7.11 -4.18
C LEU A 82 -12.27 7.90 -3.80
N SER A 83 -12.89 8.60 -4.75
CA SER A 83 -14.09 9.39 -4.47
C SER A 83 -15.30 8.51 -4.11
N LEU A 84 -15.28 7.26 -4.58
CA LEU A 84 -16.31 6.25 -4.28
C LEU A 84 -16.00 5.46 -3.00
N ALA A 85 -14.81 5.61 -2.44
CA ALA A 85 -14.31 4.82 -1.31
C ALA A 85 -14.54 5.47 0.06
N ALA A 86 -14.99 6.73 0.10
CA ALA A 86 -15.09 7.53 1.31
C ALA A 86 -16.45 7.36 1.99
N ASP A 87 -16.41 7.11 3.30
CA ASP A 87 -17.58 7.07 4.18
C ASP A 87 -17.29 7.84 5.47
N GLY A 88 -17.75 9.09 5.49
CA GLY A 88 -17.54 10.01 6.62
C GLY A 88 -16.06 10.30 6.90
N THR A 89 -15.54 9.69 7.95
CA THR A 89 -14.13 9.81 8.39
C THR A 89 -13.33 8.53 8.09
N THR A 90 -13.87 7.65 7.26
CA THR A 90 -13.21 6.42 6.85
C THR A 90 -13.08 6.35 5.34
N LEU A 91 -12.07 5.63 4.88
CA LEU A 91 -11.82 5.40 3.45
C LEU A 91 -11.36 3.96 3.26
N THR A 92 -12.04 3.20 2.41
CA THR A 92 -11.71 1.79 2.16
C THR A 92 -11.22 1.62 0.72
N VAL A 93 -9.93 1.33 0.54
CA VAL A 93 -9.26 1.39 -0.76
C VAL A 93 -8.55 0.08 -1.07
N PRO A 94 -8.86 -0.57 -2.20
CA PRO A 94 -8.07 -1.68 -2.71
C PRO A 94 -6.64 -1.23 -3.01
N TRP A 95 -5.66 -2.08 -2.73
CA TRP A 95 -4.26 -1.78 -3.03
C TRP A 95 -3.58 -2.94 -3.74
N LEU A 96 -2.58 -2.57 -4.54
CA LEU A 96 -1.57 -3.46 -5.13
C LEU A 96 -0.21 -3.00 -4.60
N VAL A 97 0.68 -3.95 -4.27
CA VAL A 97 2.08 -3.65 -3.99
C VAL A 97 2.97 -4.50 -4.89
N LEU A 98 3.98 -3.87 -5.48
CA LEU A 98 5.04 -4.53 -6.22
C LEU A 98 6.38 -4.16 -5.57
N MET A 99 7.15 -5.16 -5.18
CA MET A 99 8.42 -4.95 -4.49
C MET A 99 9.36 -6.12 -4.76
N ARG A 100 10.62 -5.99 -4.36
CA ARG A 100 11.59 -7.09 -4.43
C ARG A 100 11.97 -7.55 -3.03
N GLU A 101 12.00 -8.85 -2.83
CA GLU A 101 12.60 -9.44 -1.63
C GLU A 101 14.11 -9.48 -1.78
N THR A 102 14.81 -8.78 -0.89
CA THR A 102 16.25 -8.51 -1.02
C THR A 102 17.08 -9.78 -0.95
N ALA A 103 16.79 -10.68 -0.01
CA ALA A 103 17.55 -11.91 0.21
C ALA A 103 17.34 -12.94 -0.91
N ALA A 104 16.10 -13.13 -1.36
CA ALA A 104 15.74 -14.13 -2.36
C ALA A 104 15.87 -13.63 -3.81
N HIS A 105 15.98 -12.31 -4.02
CA HIS A 105 15.95 -11.67 -5.33
C HIS A 105 14.69 -12.04 -6.15
N THR A 106 13.55 -12.10 -5.48
CA THR A 106 12.26 -12.41 -6.10
C THR A 106 11.39 -11.16 -6.18
N LEU A 107 10.51 -11.12 -7.19
CA LEU A 107 9.38 -10.20 -7.20
C LEU A 107 8.37 -10.67 -6.17
N ARG A 108 7.91 -9.76 -5.33
CA ARG A 108 6.73 -9.93 -4.48
C ARG A 108 5.61 -9.04 -5.02
N ALA A 109 4.44 -9.64 -5.20
CA ALA A 109 3.26 -8.92 -5.64
C ALA A 109 2.10 -9.23 -4.70
N GLY A 110 1.60 -8.21 -4.02
CA GLY A 110 0.53 -8.37 -3.01
C GLY A 110 -0.68 -7.52 -3.32
N LYS A 111 -1.84 -7.97 -2.87
CA LYS A 111 -3.07 -7.16 -2.90
C LYS A 111 -3.87 -7.31 -1.63
N GLY A 112 -4.76 -6.35 -1.44
CA GLY A 112 -5.82 -6.43 -0.46
C GLY A 112 -6.53 -5.11 -0.35
N VAL A 113 -6.93 -4.76 0.87
CA VAL A 113 -7.71 -3.55 1.14
C VAL A 113 -7.11 -2.82 2.32
N TYR A 114 -6.99 -1.50 2.19
CA TYR A 114 -6.72 -0.61 3.31
C TYR A 114 -8.03 -0.03 3.79
N ARG A 115 -8.25 -0.04 5.10
CA ARG A 115 -9.31 0.74 5.74
C ARG A 115 -8.66 1.81 6.60
N TRP A 116 -8.76 3.04 6.14
CA TRP A 116 -8.25 4.24 6.79
C TRP A 116 -9.32 4.82 7.70
N GLY A 117 -8.92 5.26 8.89
CA GLY A 117 -9.71 6.11 9.77
C GLY A 117 -8.98 7.42 10.02
N PHE A 118 -9.68 8.54 9.86
CA PHE A 118 -9.12 9.88 9.99
C PHE A 118 -9.63 10.56 11.25
N ALA A 119 -8.73 11.18 12.00
CA ALA A 119 -9.03 11.92 13.21
C ALA A 119 -8.73 13.39 13.00
N ARG A 120 -9.72 14.24 13.31
CA ARG A 120 -9.54 15.70 13.31
C ARG A 120 -8.82 16.12 14.59
N GLN A 121 -7.72 16.84 14.44
CA GLN A 121 -6.89 17.32 15.52
C GLN A 121 -7.47 18.64 16.12
N PRO A 122 -7.04 19.04 17.32
CA PRO A 122 -7.49 20.30 17.95
C PRO A 122 -7.21 21.55 17.11
N ASP A 123 -6.13 21.55 16.32
CA ASP A 123 -5.76 22.63 15.40
C ASP A 123 -6.62 22.69 14.13
N GLY A 124 -7.55 21.73 13.98
CA GLY A 124 -8.48 21.63 12.87
C GLY A 124 -7.99 20.81 11.68
N THR A 125 -6.72 20.37 11.67
CA THR A 125 -6.16 19.50 10.64
C THR A 125 -6.61 18.05 10.79
N TYR A 126 -6.49 17.23 9.73
CA TYR A 126 -6.71 15.79 9.81
C TYR A 126 -5.40 15.02 9.89
N ARG A 127 -5.42 13.91 10.62
CA ARG A 127 -4.38 12.89 10.68
C ARG A 127 -4.98 11.50 10.51
N ILE A 128 -4.17 10.54 10.12
CA ILE A 128 -4.56 9.12 10.12
C ILE A 128 -4.59 8.65 11.58
N GLY A 129 -5.79 8.34 12.09
CA GLY A 129 -5.99 7.80 13.44
C GLY A 129 -5.97 6.27 13.47
N SER A 130 -6.35 5.63 12.36
CA SER A 130 -6.25 4.19 12.23
C SER A 130 -5.97 3.73 10.80
N LEU A 131 -5.24 2.62 10.70
CA LEU A 131 -5.04 1.88 9.46
C LEU A 131 -5.26 0.39 9.74
N HIS A 132 -6.24 -0.22 9.09
CA HIS A 132 -6.33 -1.66 8.98
C HIS A 132 -5.84 -2.11 7.61
N ILE A 133 -4.89 -3.06 7.59
CA ILE A 133 -4.35 -3.66 6.37
C ILE A 133 -4.88 -5.08 6.26
N HIS A 134 -5.80 -5.28 5.33
CA HIS A 134 -6.17 -6.62 4.90
C HIS A 134 -5.25 -7.05 3.76
N ILE A 135 -4.51 -8.14 3.93
CA ILE A 135 -3.66 -8.78 2.92
C ILE A 135 -4.39 -10.02 2.42
N ALA A 136 -5.04 -9.89 1.26
CA ALA A 136 -5.79 -10.97 0.66
C ALA A 136 -4.87 -11.97 -0.05
N ARG A 137 -3.75 -11.49 -0.61
CA ARG A 137 -2.82 -12.31 -1.40
C ARG A 137 -1.43 -11.71 -1.43
N MET A 138 -0.42 -12.57 -1.49
CA MET A 138 0.99 -12.20 -1.63
C MET A 138 1.74 -13.28 -2.43
N ASP A 139 2.04 -12.99 -3.68
CA ASP A 139 2.70 -13.91 -4.60
C ASP A 139 4.21 -13.69 -4.62
N VAL A 140 4.94 -14.78 -4.88
CA VAL A 140 6.39 -14.79 -5.07
C VAL A 140 6.68 -15.24 -6.49
N VAL A 141 7.36 -14.40 -7.27
CA VAL A 141 7.70 -14.70 -8.65
C VAL A 141 9.21 -14.62 -8.86
N PRO A 142 9.85 -15.62 -9.49
CA PRO A 142 11.26 -15.54 -9.85
C PRO A 142 11.54 -14.34 -10.77
N ASP A 143 12.37 -13.40 -10.30
CA ASP A 143 12.78 -12.21 -11.04
C ASP A 143 14.17 -11.74 -10.56
N ALA A 144 15.17 -12.62 -10.67
CA ALA A 144 16.52 -12.39 -10.12
C ALA A 144 17.14 -11.05 -10.56
N GLY A 145 16.85 -10.61 -11.80
CA GLY A 145 17.33 -9.33 -12.36
C GLY A 145 16.43 -8.12 -12.08
N ALA A 146 15.29 -8.31 -11.40
CA ALA A 146 14.26 -7.29 -11.17
C ALA A 146 13.73 -6.62 -12.46
N ALA A 147 13.86 -7.29 -13.61
CA ALA A 147 13.50 -6.74 -14.91
C ALA A 147 11.98 -6.71 -15.08
N MET A 148 11.30 -7.75 -14.58
CA MET A 148 9.85 -7.83 -14.60
C MET A 148 9.24 -6.80 -13.65
N LEU A 149 9.78 -6.68 -12.43
CA LEU A 149 9.41 -5.63 -11.48
C LEU A 149 9.54 -4.24 -12.08
N ALA A 150 10.72 -3.90 -12.63
CA ALA A 150 10.98 -2.58 -13.19
C ALA A 150 10.02 -2.26 -14.35
N ALA A 151 9.80 -3.23 -15.24
CA ALA A 151 8.89 -3.06 -16.35
C ALA A 151 7.44 -2.87 -15.89
N LEU A 152 6.96 -3.64 -14.90
CA LEU A 152 5.60 -3.47 -14.35
C LEU A 152 5.45 -2.08 -13.70
N GLN A 153 6.41 -1.70 -12.86
CA GLN A 153 6.37 -0.41 -12.16
C GLN A 153 6.41 0.79 -13.11
N ALA A 154 7.09 0.67 -14.25
CA ALA A 154 7.15 1.71 -15.27
C ALA A 154 5.84 1.84 -16.07
N ALA A 155 5.03 0.78 -16.16
CA ALA A 155 3.80 0.76 -16.94
C ALA A 155 2.57 1.25 -16.14
N LEU A 156 2.65 1.27 -14.81
CA LEU A 156 1.53 1.61 -13.94
C LEU A 156 1.64 3.05 -13.42
N PRO A 157 0.57 3.86 -13.55
CA PRO A 157 0.43 5.12 -12.82
C PRO A 157 0.66 4.93 -11.32
N TYR A 158 1.38 5.84 -10.68
CA TYR A 158 1.77 5.75 -9.27
C TYR A 158 1.54 7.09 -8.55
N PRO A 159 1.03 7.11 -7.30
CA PRO A 159 0.49 5.96 -6.56
C PRO A 159 -0.99 5.66 -6.89
N TRP A 160 -1.64 6.53 -7.66
CA TRP A 160 -3.06 6.40 -8.02
C TRP A 160 -3.20 5.56 -9.28
N LEU A 161 -3.81 4.38 -9.16
CA LEU A 161 -3.95 3.42 -10.24
C LEU A 161 -5.42 3.18 -10.58
N PRO A 162 -5.95 3.83 -11.63
CA PRO A 162 -7.31 3.55 -12.10
C PRO A 162 -7.47 2.09 -12.51
N SER A 163 -8.60 1.45 -12.16
CA SER A 163 -8.87 0.05 -12.52
C SER A 163 -8.72 -0.23 -14.03
N PRO A 164 -9.16 0.65 -14.96
CA PRO A 164 -8.94 0.43 -16.39
C PRO A 164 -7.46 0.41 -16.80
N ALA A 165 -6.61 1.18 -16.13
CA ALA A 165 -5.17 1.19 -16.40
C ALA A 165 -4.51 -0.11 -15.91
N LEU A 166 -4.94 -0.62 -14.75
CA LEU A 166 -4.52 -1.94 -14.27
C LEU A 166 -4.97 -3.04 -15.24
N GLN A 167 -6.25 -3.05 -15.63
CA GLN A 167 -6.82 -3.98 -16.63
C GLN A 167 -5.99 -4.03 -17.91
N ALA A 168 -5.71 -2.87 -18.51
CA ALA A 168 -4.93 -2.78 -19.73
C ALA A 168 -3.49 -3.29 -19.54
N ALA A 169 -2.85 -2.96 -18.42
CA ALA A 169 -1.50 -3.42 -18.11
C ALA A 169 -1.46 -4.95 -17.95
N VAL A 170 -2.43 -5.54 -17.25
CA VAL A 170 -2.53 -7.00 -17.08
C VAL A 170 -2.75 -7.70 -18.41
N GLN A 171 -3.72 -7.25 -19.22
CA GLN A 171 -4.01 -7.85 -20.53
C GLN A 171 -2.80 -7.84 -21.47
N ALA A 172 -2.10 -6.70 -21.55
CA ALA A 172 -0.91 -6.57 -22.39
C ALA A 172 0.25 -7.49 -21.94
N ARG A 173 0.31 -7.81 -20.64
CA ARG A 173 1.41 -8.55 -20.01
C ARG A 173 1.16 -10.05 -19.92
N ALA A 174 -0.05 -10.46 -19.55
CA ALA A 174 -0.45 -11.87 -19.48
C ALA A 174 -0.32 -12.54 -20.86
N SER A 175 -0.61 -11.80 -21.94
CA SER A 175 -0.41 -12.23 -23.32
C SER A 175 1.08 -12.41 -23.69
N ALA A 176 2.01 -11.80 -22.95
CA ALA A 176 3.43 -11.78 -23.25
C ALA A 176 4.28 -12.68 -22.34
N ASP A 177 3.83 -12.97 -21.11
CA ASP A 177 4.54 -13.82 -20.15
C ASP A 177 3.56 -14.52 -19.20
N ALA A 178 3.48 -15.85 -19.27
CA ALA A 178 2.59 -16.65 -18.42
C ALA A 178 2.90 -16.52 -16.92
N ARG A 179 4.12 -16.11 -16.55
CA ARG A 179 4.48 -15.83 -15.14
C ARG A 179 3.78 -14.59 -14.59
N LEU A 180 3.14 -13.78 -15.44
CA LEU A 180 2.37 -12.60 -15.08
C LEU A 180 0.86 -12.85 -15.05
N ALA A 181 0.41 -14.07 -15.36
CA ALA A 181 -1.01 -14.44 -15.32
C ALA A 181 -1.61 -14.26 -13.91
N PHE A 182 -0.80 -14.33 -12.85
CA PHE A 182 -1.27 -14.08 -11.48
C PHE A 182 -1.88 -12.67 -11.33
N LEU A 183 -1.48 -11.70 -12.16
CA LEU A 183 -2.04 -10.35 -12.12
C LEU A 183 -3.51 -10.30 -12.57
N GLU A 184 -4.02 -11.30 -13.31
CA GLU A 184 -5.45 -11.38 -13.67
C GLU A 184 -6.34 -11.44 -12.44
N GLU A 185 -5.86 -12.05 -11.36
CA GLU A 185 -6.59 -12.10 -10.11
C GLU A 185 -6.60 -10.76 -9.35
N PHE A 186 -5.90 -9.74 -9.83
CA PHE A 186 -5.79 -8.42 -9.21
C PHE A 186 -6.70 -7.38 -9.88
N VAL A 187 -7.44 -7.81 -10.90
CA VAL A 187 -8.28 -6.98 -11.78
C VAL A 187 -9.75 -7.06 -11.43
#